data_AF-A0A257A0V9-F1
#
_entry.id   AF-A0A257A0V9-F1
#
_cell.length_a   1.000
_cell.length_b   1.000
_cell.length_c   1.000
_cell.angle_alpha   90.00
_cell.angle_beta   90.00
_cell.angle_gamma   90.00
#
_symmetry.space_group_name_H-M   'P 1'
#
loop_
_entity.id
_entity.type
_entity.pdbx_description
1 polymer ?
#
loop_
_entity_poly.entity_id
_entity_poly.type
_entity_poly.pdbx_seq_one_letter_code
_entity_poly.pdbx_strand_id
1 'polypeptide(L)'
;MAITDHNTVRGGLKALKVKPSGFIVIPGVEISTSDGHIIALNVKEEIPRDLSVEETVEKILDIGGVPIVPHLFRKMSGIKEKKLRLIYRQVPAMEVFNGCSLPKTNIKTAKTARRFNLGGTGGSDAHDPLYAGYGYTIFDSTDTNVDSIVSEINKKNTWGEGTTIPLQVRRDRMLKSIKQFFQRGFRRI
;
A
#
# COMPACT_ATOMS: atom_id res chain seq x y z
N MET A 1 -12.00 -4.31 0.16
CA MET A 1 -11.15 -3.36 -0.57
C MET A 1 -10.58 -2.34 0.41
N ALA A 2 -9.27 -2.07 0.34
CA ALA A 2 -8.67 -0.93 1.03
C ALA A 2 -8.60 0.27 0.08
N ILE A 3 -8.92 1.47 0.57
CA ILE A 3 -8.74 2.72 -0.18
C ILE A 3 -7.67 3.53 0.53
N THR A 4 -6.60 3.83 -0.19
CA THR A 4 -5.38 4.43 0.35
C THR A 4 -4.98 5.63 -0.49
N ASP A 5 -5.77 6.70 -0.43
CA ASP A 5 -5.42 7.96 -1.09
C ASP A 5 -4.12 8.53 -0.50
N HIS A 6 -3.41 9.33 -1.29
CA HIS A 6 -2.18 9.95 -0.82
C HIS A 6 -2.45 10.98 0.28
N ASN A 7 -1.81 10.80 1.43
CA ASN A 7 -1.81 11.74 2.57
C ASN A 7 -3.19 12.15 3.10
N THR A 8 -4.25 11.40 2.78
CA THR A 8 -5.59 11.66 3.30
C THR A 8 -6.42 10.37 3.40
N VAL A 9 -7.25 10.28 4.43
CA VAL A 9 -8.19 9.16 4.62
C VAL A 9 -9.58 9.43 4.04
N ARG A 10 -9.82 10.63 3.51
CA ARG A 10 -11.16 11.13 3.19
C ARG A 10 -11.90 10.27 2.16
N GLY A 11 -11.22 9.75 1.14
CA GLY A 11 -11.86 8.87 0.15
C GLY A 11 -12.25 7.52 0.75
N GLY A 12 -11.41 6.92 1.59
CA GLY A 12 -11.74 5.70 2.35
C GLY A 12 -12.93 5.90 3.29
N LEU A 13 -12.96 7.02 4.03
CA LEU A 13 -14.08 7.36 4.90
C LEU A 13 -15.38 7.62 4.12
N LYS A 14 -15.30 8.23 2.94
CA LYS A 14 -16.46 8.42 2.05
C LYS A 14 -16.97 7.07 1.53
N ALA A 15 -16.07 6.18 1.11
CA ALA A 15 -16.43 4.86 0.63
C ALA A 15 -17.10 4.00 1.71
N LEU A 16 -16.68 4.10 2.98
CA LEU A 16 -17.36 3.44 4.09
C LEU A 16 -18.84 3.82 4.18
N LYS A 17 -19.20 5.07 3.85
CA LYS A 17 -20.59 5.57 3.91
C LYS A 17 -21.45 5.14 2.72
N VAL A 18 -20.84 4.90 1.56
CA VAL A 18 -21.56 4.62 0.31
C VAL A 18 -21.41 3.17 -0.17
N LYS A 19 -20.68 2.32 0.56
CA LYS A 19 -20.44 0.93 0.17
C LYS A 19 -21.76 0.15 0.08
N PRO A 20 -21.92 -0.75 -0.91
CA PRO A 20 -23.04 -1.67 -0.94
C PRO A 20 -23.09 -2.58 0.29
N SER A 21 -24.27 -3.14 0.57
CA SER A 21 -24.42 -4.20 1.58
C SER A 21 -23.54 -5.40 1.21
N GLY A 22 -22.94 -6.04 2.21
CA GLY A 22 -21.99 -7.15 2.02
C GLY A 22 -20.62 -6.77 1.46
N PHE A 23 -20.41 -5.53 1.02
CA PHE A 23 -19.09 -5.08 0.55
C PHE A 23 -18.24 -4.54 1.72
N ILE A 24 -17.00 -4.99 1.81
CA ILE A 24 -16.06 -4.59 2.87
C ILE A 24 -15.13 -3.50 2.35
N VAL A 25 -15.10 -2.38 3.08
CA VAL A 25 -14.16 -1.28 2.86
C VAL A 25 -13.29 -1.15 4.11
N ILE A 26 -11.97 -1.14 3.90
CA ILE A 26 -10.98 -0.84 4.94
C ILE A 26 -10.46 0.58 4.64
N PRO A 27 -10.70 1.57 5.51
CA PRO A 27 -10.13 2.89 5.31
C PRO A 27 -8.61 2.82 5.49
N GLY A 28 -7.89 3.62 4.72
CA GLY A 28 -6.44 3.70 4.82
C GLY A 28 -5.91 4.95 4.12
N VAL A 29 -4.59 5.06 4.10
CA VAL A 29 -3.87 6.19 3.50
C VAL A 29 -2.51 5.71 3.03
N GLU A 30 -2.04 6.22 1.89
CA GLU A 30 -0.65 6.10 1.46
C GLU A 30 0.08 7.39 1.87
N ILE A 31 0.85 7.32 2.96
CA ILE A 31 1.59 8.46 3.50
C ILE A 31 2.89 8.65 2.70
N SER A 32 3.10 9.87 2.23
CA SER A 32 4.39 10.33 1.69
C SER A 32 5.30 10.71 2.85
N THR A 33 6.26 9.85 3.18
CA THR A 33 7.32 10.13 4.15
C THR A 33 8.52 10.79 3.48
N SER A 34 9.47 11.29 4.26
CA SER A 34 10.75 11.79 3.75
C SER A 34 11.59 10.70 3.05
N ASP A 35 11.33 9.42 3.38
CA ASP A 35 12.09 8.26 2.91
C ASP A 35 11.41 7.47 1.78
N GLY A 36 10.13 7.71 1.53
CA GLY A 36 9.31 6.98 0.55
C GLY A 36 7.87 6.89 1.02
N HIS A 37 7.11 5.90 0.55
CA HIS A 37 5.72 5.73 0.97
C HIS A 37 5.56 4.62 2.00
N ILE A 38 4.59 4.79 2.88
CA ILE A 38 4.06 3.76 3.78
C ILE A 38 2.53 3.76 3.64
N ILE A 39 1.93 2.59 3.59
CA ILE A 39 0.47 2.44 3.68
C ILE A 39 0.11 2.24 5.15
N ALA A 40 -0.90 2.96 5.62
CA ALA A 40 -1.58 2.68 6.86
C ALA A 40 -2.98 2.14 6.55
N LEU A 41 -3.28 0.93 7.00
CA LEU A 41 -4.62 0.36 6.93
C LEU A 41 -5.34 0.48 8.26
N ASN A 42 -6.68 0.47 8.18
CA ASN A 42 -7.59 0.55 9.31
C ASN A 42 -7.45 1.84 10.14
N VAL A 43 -7.09 2.94 9.47
CA VAL A 43 -6.97 4.26 10.11
C VAL A 43 -8.08 5.20 9.65
N LYS A 44 -8.52 6.07 10.56
CA LYS A 44 -9.57 7.08 10.29
C LYS A 44 -9.08 8.51 10.49
N GLU A 45 -7.84 8.69 10.94
CA GLU A 45 -7.20 9.97 11.23
C GLU A 45 -6.10 10.25 10.21
N GLU A 46 -5.83 11.52 9.95
CA GLU A 46 -4.71 11.92 9.09
C GLU A 46 -3.40 11.78 9.83
N ILE A 47 -2.41 11.20 9.15
CA ILE A 47 -1.04 11.06 9.66
C ILE A 47 -0.18 12.10 8.94
N PRO A 48 0.62 12.91 9.66
CA PRO A 48 1.45 13.92 9.04
C PRO A 48 2.40 13.32 7.99
N ARG A 49 2.47 13.98 6.83
CA ARG A 49 3.44 13.68 5.78
C ARG A 49 4.84 14.17 6.15
N ASP A 50 5.81 13.75 5.34
CA ASP A 50 7.22 14.18 5.37
C ASP A 50 8.01 13.85 6.66
N LEU A 51 7.40 13.09 7.59
CA LEU A 51 8.10 12.46 8.72
C LEU A 51 9.11 11.40 8.24
N SER A 52 9.99 10.92 9.11
CA SER A 52 10.80 9.73 8.83
C SER A 52 9.90 8.49 8.70
N VAL A 53 10.42 7.44 8.07
CA VAL A 53 9.68 6.17 8.00
C VAL A 53 9.44 5.55 9.38
N GLU A 54 10.36 5.75 10.33
CA GLU A 54 10.27 5.23 11.70
C GLU A 54 9.14 5.94 12.47
N GLU A 55 9.17 7.28 12.52
CA GLU A 55 8.12 8.08 13.16
C GLU A 55 6.75 7.86 12.52
N THR A 56 6.70 7.67 11.20
CA THR A 56 5.44 7.37 10.49
C THR A 56 4.88 6.02 10.95
N VAL A 57 5.71 4.98 11.04
CA VAL A 57 5.29 3.65 11.48
C VAL A 57 4.82 3.68 12.94
N GLU A 58 5.53 4.37 13.83
CA GLU A 58 5.13 4.54 15.22
C GLU A 58 3.74 5.20 15.33
N LYS A 59 3.52 6.31 14.61
CA LYS A 59 2.21 6.98 14.60
C LYS A 59 1.08 6.12 14.06
N ILE A 60 1.35 5.27 13.06
CA ILE A 60 0.34 4.33 12.56
C ILE A 60 -0.06 3.35 13.66
N LEU A 61 0.91 2.82 14.40
CA LEU A 61 0.67 1.87 15.47
C LEU A 61 -0.05 2.52 16.66
N ASP A 62 0.32 3.75 17.03
CA ASP A 62 -0.29 4.50 18.13
C ASP A 62 -1.81 4.69 17.97
N ILE A 63 -2.28 4.82 16.72
CA ILE A 63 -3.70 4.96 16.40
C ILE A 63 -4.39 3.63 16.05
N GLY A 64 -3.72 2.50 16.29
CA GLY A 64 -4.25 1.15 16.04
C GLY A 64 -4.29 0.75 14.55
N GLY A 65 -3.55 1.45 13.70
CA GLY A 65 -3.42 1.14 12.28
C GLY A 65 -2.42 0.02 12.00
N VAL A 66 -2.45 -0.48 10.76
CA VAL A 66 -1.51 -1.49 10.28
C VAL A 66 -0.55 -0.89 9.26
N PRO A 67 0.74 -0.75 9.57
CA PRO A 67 1.72 -0.24 8.62
C PRO A 67 2.07 -1.33 7.60
N ILE A 68 2.10 -0.97 6.32
CA ILE A 68 2.50 -1.85 5.22
C ILE A 68 3.50 -1.10 4.35
N VAL A 69 4.55 -1.78 3.91
CA VAL A 69 5.54 -1.20 2.99
C VAL A 69 5.08 -1.42 1.54
N PRO A 70 4.64 -0.38 0.82
CA PRO A 70 4.25 -0.50 -0.59
C PRO A 70 5.47 -0.45 -1.51
N HIS A 71 5.35 -1.08 -2.70
CA HIS A 71 6.26 -0.96 -3.85
C HIS A 71 7.75 -0.71 -3.52
N LEU A 72 8.32 -1.53 -2.62
CA LEU A 72 9.62 -1.32 -1.94
C LEU A 72 10.76 -0.78 -2.81
N PHE A 73 10.88 -1.27 -4.05
CA PHE A 73 11.97 -0.92 -4.97
C PHE A 73 11.64 0.20 -5.98
N ARG A 74 10.43 0.78 -5.96
CA ARG A 74 9.99 1.82 -6.91
C ARG A 74 10.89 3.05 -6.83
N LYS A 75 11.38 3.53 -7.99
CA LYS A 75 12.50 4.49 -8.08
C LYS A 75 12.37 5.71 -7.16
N MET A 76 11.24 6.41 -7.21
CA MET A 76 11.03 7.71 -6.55
C MET A 76 10.32 7.64 -5.19
N SER A 77 9.59 6.56 -4.93
CA SER A 77 8.65 6.45 -3.80
C SER A 77 8.84 5.21 -2.93
N GLY A 78 9.63 4.23 -3.35
CA GLY A 78 9.91 3.05 -2.54
C GLY A 78 11.04 3.30 -1.56
N ILE A 79 10.83 2.95 -0.28
CA ILE A 79 11.78 3.20 0.83
C ILE A 79 13.11 2.44 0.69
N LYS A 80 13.16 1.42 -0.17
CA LYS A 80 14.28 0.49 -0.35
C LYS A 80 14.62 -0.34 0.88
N GLU A 81 15.42 -1.37 0.66
CA GLU A 81 15.83 -2.31 1.70
C GLU A 81 16.58 -1.65 2.87
N LYS A 82 17.34 -0.57 2.61
CA LYS A 82 18.07 0.16 3.67
C LYS A 82 17.12 0.67 4.76
N LYS A 83 16.00 1.28 4.37
CA LYS A 83 15.01 1.83 5.30
C LYS A 83 14.08 0.76 5.86
N LEU A 84 13.77 -0.28 5.08
CA LEU A 84 13.06 -1.46 5.59
C LEU A 84 13.74 -2.07 6.82
N ARG A 85 15.08 -2.15 6.83
CA ARG A 85 15.84 -2.72 7.97
C ARG A 85 15.61 -2.00 9.30
N LEU A 86 15.17 -0.74 9.27
CA LEU A 86 14.87 0.04 10.48
C LEU A 86 13.51 -0.35 11.06
N ILE A 87 12.53 -0.64 10.20
CA ILE A 87 11.12 -0.80 10.60
C ILE A 87 10.59 -2.24 10.50
N TYR A 88 11.32 -3.19 9.92
CA TYR A 88 10.76 -4.52 9.56
C TYR A 88 10.19 -5.30 10.76
N ARG A 89 10.62 -5.00 11.99
CA ARG A 89 10.09 -5.62 13.21
C ARG A 89 8.72 -5.08 13.62
N GLN A 90 8.38 -3.89 13.15
CA GLN A 90 7.15 -3.16 13.47
C GLN A 90 6.11 -3.27 12.34
N VAL A 91 6.52 -3.79 11.18
CA VAL A 91 5.67 -3.98 10.01
C VAL A 91 5.32 -5.46 9.87
N PRO A 92 4.03 -5.83 9.80
CA PRO A 92 3.65 -7.23 9.61
C PRO A 92 3.82 -7.71 8.17
N ALA A 93 3.58 -6.84 7.18
CA ALA A 93 3.53 -7.22 5.76
C ALA A 93 4.06 -6.13 4.82
N MET A 94 4.41 -6.53 3.60
CA MET A 94 4.76 -5.62 2.51
C MET A 94 4.03 -5.96 1.22
N GLU A 95 3.89 -4.99 0.34
CA GLU A 95 3.28 -5.19 -0.97
C GLU A 95 4.22 -6.02 -1.86
N VAL A 96 4.00 -7.34 -1.88
CA VAL A 96 4.77 -8.29 -2.69
C VAL A 96 4.30 -8.31 -4.15
N PHE A 97 3.06 -7.87 -4.40
CA PHE A 97 2.50 -7.74 -5.72
C PHE A 97 1.87 -6.37 -5.93
N ASN A 98 2.40 -5.61 -6.87
CA ASN A 98 1.79 -4.35 -7.31
C ASN A 98 1.44 -4.45 -8.80
N GLY A 99 0.17 -4.20 -9.14
CA GLY A 99 -0.35 -4.31 -10.51
C GLY A 99 0.30 -3.33 -11.51
N CYS A 100 0.88 -2.23 -11.02
CA CYS A 100 1.61 -1.25 -11.82
C CYS A 100 3.11 -1.53 -11.93
N SER A 101 3.63 -2.48 -11.14
CA SER A 101 5.06 -2.82 -11.10
C SER A 101 5.44 -3.81 -12.21
N LEU A 102 6.73 -3.86 -12.53
CA LEU A 102 7.28 -4.88 -13.42
C LEU A 102 7.22 -6.26 -12.73
N PRO A 103 6.94 -7.35 -13.45
CA PRO A 103 6.93 -8.70 -12.88
C PRO A 103 8.24 -9.05 -12.14
N LYS A 104 9.39 -8.65 -12.71
CA LYS A 104 10.71 -8.82 -12.08
C LYS A 104 10.82 -8.09 -10.74
N THR A 105 10.17 -6.93 -10.59
CA THR A 105 10.15 -6.18 -9.33
C THR A 105 9.28 -6.88 -8.29
N ASN A 106 8.10 -7.39 -8.67
CA ASN A 106 7.25 -8.17 -7.75
C ASN A 106 7.98 -9.43 -7.25
N ILE A 107 8.66 -10.16 -8.13
CA ILE A 107 9.51 -11.32 -7.74
C ILE A 107 10.59 -10.90 -6.74
N LYS A 108 11.26 -9.77 -6.97
CA LYS A 108 12.30 -9.25 -6.07
C LYS A 108 11.73 -8.85 -4.70
N THR A 109 10.57 -8.19 -4.66
CA THR A 109 9.91 -7.81 -3.41
C THR A 109 9.42 -9.03 -2.65
N ALA A 110 8.80 -10.01 -3.31
CA ALA A 110 8.40 -11.29 -2.72
C ALA A 110 9.56 -12.05 -2.08
N LYS A 111 10.72 -12.14 -2.76
CA LYS A 111 11.94 -12.71 -2.17
C LYS A 111 12.41 -11.94 -0.94
N THR A 112 12.27 -10.62 -0.96
CA THR A 112 12.64 -9.76 0.17
C THR A 112 11.72 -9.98 1.37
N ALA A 113 10.39 -10.05 1.17
CA ALA A 113 9.42 -10.34 2.23
C ALA A 113 9.77 -11.64 2.96
N ARG A 114 10.05 -12.71 2.21
CA ARG A 114 10.46 -14.00 2.78
C ARG A 114 11.75 -13.90 3.60
N ARG A 115 12.77 -13.19 3.10
CA ARG A 115 14.05 -13.00 3.81
C ARG A 115 13.89 -12.25 5.14
N PHE A 116 12.95 -11.31 5.22
CA PHE A 116 12.66 -10.56 6.45
C PHE A 116 11.55 -11.19 7.31
N ASN A 117 11.05 -12.37 6.94
CA ASN A 117 9.92 -13.04 7.59
C ASN A 117 8.69 -12.12 7.75
N LEU A 118 8.29 -11.49 6.64
CA LEU A 118 7.13 -10.62 6.53
C LEU A 118 6.02 -11.31 5.72
N GLY A 119 4.76 -10.98 6.04
CA GLY A 119 3.62 -11.31 5.21
C GLY A 119 3.64 -10.54 3.88
N GLY A 120 2.74 -10.90 2.98
CA GLY A 120 2.60 -10.28 1.67
C GLY A 120 1.23 -9.66 1.45
N THR A 121 1.18 -8.47 0.88
CA THR A 121 -0.06 -7.89 0.35
C THR A 121 0.02 -7.65 -1.15
N GLY A 122 -1.13 -7.60 -1.79
CA GLY A 122 -1.28 -7.28 -3.21
C GLY A 122 -2.14 -6.03 -3.40
N GLY A 123 -1.66 -5.12 -4.23
CA GLY A 123 -2.33 -3.86 -4.55
C GLY A 123 -2.40 -3.62 -6.06
N SER A 124 -3.54 -3.15 -6.54
CA SER A 124 -3.68 -2.75 -7.95
C SER A 124 -3.00 -1.41 -8.26
N ASP A 125 -2.84 -0.53 -7.27
CA ASP A 125 -2.43 0.88 -7.45
C ASP A 125 -3.28 1.56 -8.56
N ALA A 126 -4.59 1.27 -8.51
CA ALA A 126 -5.54 1.64 -9.54
C ALA A 126 -5.93 3.12 -9.43
N HIS A 127 -5.52 3.89 -10.44
CA HIS A 127 -5.97 5.26 -10.70
C HIS A 127 -7.10 5.34 -11.75
N ASP A 128 -7.59 4.17 -12.19
CA ASP A 128 -8.70 4.00 -13.11
C ASP A 128 -9.48 2.76 -12.63
N PRO A 129 -10.80 2.85 -12.41
CA PRO A 129 -11.63 1.75 -11.94
C PRO A 129 -11.48 0.45 -12.75
N LEU A 130 -11.17 0.55 -14.05
CA LEU A 130 -11.00 -0.61 -14.93
C LEU A 130 -9.89 -1.58 -14.46
N TYR A 131 -8.88 -1.06 -13.76
CA TYR A 131 -7.75 -1.86 -13.26
C TYR A 131 -7.87 -2.19 -11.78
N ALA A 132 -9.00 -1.86 -11.13
CA ALA A 132 -9.26 -2.30 -9.77
C ALA A 132 -9.25 -3.84 -9.72
N GLY A 133 -8.57 -4.40 -8.71
CA GLY A 133 -8.43 -5.85 -8.57
C GLY A 133 -7.35 -6.50 -9.44
N TYR A 134 -6.58 -5.75 -10.24
CA TYR A 134 -5.41 -6.32 -10.94
C TYR A 134 -4.30 -6.77 -9.99
N GLY A 135 -4.27 -6.26 -8.75
CA GLY A 135 -3.49 -6.79 -7.65
C GLY A 135 -4.39 -6.92 -6.43
N TYR A 136 -4.29 -8.05 -5.73
CA TYR A 136 -5.13 -8.37 -4.58
C TYR A 136 -4.37 -9.23 -3.57
N THR A 137 -4.86 -9.22 -2.33
CA THR A 137 -4.33 -10.04 -1.24
C THR A 137 -5.22 -11.26 -1.05
N ILE A 138 -4.61 -12.45 -1.00
CA ILE A 138 -5.24 -13.71 -0.64
C ILE A 138 -4.90 -14.07 0.82
N PHE A 139 -5.85 -14.67 1.51
CA PHE A 139 -5.72 -15.21 2.87
C PHE A 139 -6.90 -16.13 3.16
N ASP A 140 -6.69 -17.10 4.05
CA ASP A 140 -7.72 -18.03 4.46
C ASP A 140 -8.43 -17.49 5.70
N SER A 141 -9.71 -17.15 5.56
CA SER A 141 -10.55 -16.75 6.68
C SER A 141 -11.99 -17.21 6.47
N THR A 142 -12.62 -17.68 7.54
CA THR A 142 -14.06 -17.96 7.59
C THR A 142 -14.88 -16.71 7.92
N ASP A 143 -14.23 -15.66 8.40
CA ASP A 143 -14.84 -14.41 8.79
C ASP A 143 -14.34 -13.26 7.89
N THR A 144 -15.28 -12.50 7.36
CA THR A 144 -15.02 -11.40 6.43
C THR A 144 -15.13 -10.03 7.10
N ASN A 145 -15.22 -9.99 8.43
CA ASN A 145 -15.16 -8.73 9.18
C ASN A 145 -13.76 -8.07 9.05
N VAL A 146 -13.70 -6.75 9.23
CA VAL A 146 -12.46 -5.97 9.05
C VAL A 146 -11.37 -6.37 10.06
N ASP A 147 -11.73 -6.64 11.31
CA ASP A 147 -10.79 -6.99 12.38
C ASP A 147 -10.13 -8.35 12.14
N SER A 148 -10.87 -9.33 11.62
CA SER A 148 -10.37 -10.64 11.19
C SER A 148 -9.38 -10.49 10.05
N ILE A 149 -9.70 -9.65 9.05
CA ILE A 149 -8.78 -9.36 7.94
C ILE A 149 -7.49 -8.69 8.45
N VAL A 150 -7.62 -7.69 9.32
CA VAL A 150 -6.48 -6.99 9.95
C VAL A 150 -5.64 -7.95 10.78
N SER A 151 -6.27 -8.85 11.53
CA SER A 151 -5.61 -9.91 12.29
C SER A 151 -4.78 -10.82 11.38
N GLU A 152 -5.31 -11.28 10.25
CA GLU A 152 -4.56 -12.15 9.33
C GLU A 152 -3.37 -11.42 8.68
N ILE A 153 -3.48 -10.11 8.42
CA ILE A 153 -2.34 -9.29 8.01
C ILE A 153 -1.28 -9.27 9.12
N ASN A 154 -1.67 -8.99 10.37
CA ASN A 154 -0.77 -8.91 11.52
C ASN A 154 -0.06 -10.24 11.82
N LYS A 155 -0.76 -11.37 11.66
CA LYS A 155 -0.21 -12.73 11.78
C LYS A 155 0.70 -13.12 10.62
N LYS A 156 0.79 -12.30 9.57
CA LYS A 156 1.60 -12.54 8.37
C LYS A 156 1.07 -13.68 7.49
N ASN A 157 -0.21 -14.02 7.63
CA ASN A 157 -0.89 -15.12 6.92
C ASN A 157 -1.50 -14.68 5.58
N THR A 158 -0.99 -13.59 5.01
CA THR A 158 -1.51 -12.97 3.79
C THR A 158 -0.48 -13.04 2.69
N TRP A 159 -0.93 -13.12 1.44
CA TRP A 159 -0.04 -13.05 0.29
C TRP A 159 -0.63 -12.23 -0.86
N GLY A 160 0.23 -11.53 -1.61
CA GLY A 160 -0.18 -10.70 -2.75
C GLY A 160 -0.07 -11.43 -4.08
N GLU A 161 -1.12 -11.35 -4.89
CA GLU A 161 -1.21 -11.93 -6.23
C GLU A 161 -1.89 -10.97 -7.22
N GLY A 162 -1.93 -11.36 -8.51
CA GLY A 162 -2.70 -10.68 -9.54
C GLY A 162 -2.03 -10.69 -10.92
N THR A 163 -2.44 -9.74 -11.74
CA THR A 163 -1.95 -9.52 -13.11
C THR A 163 -1.47 -8.08 -13.28
N THR A 164 -0.33 -7.88 -13.94
CA THR A 164 0.17 -6.53 -14.20
C THR A 164 -0.62 -5.85 -15.32
N ILE A 165 -0.85 -4.55 -15.20
CA ILE A 165 -1.52 -3.76 -16.25
C ILE A 165 -0.77 -3.82 -17.59
N PRO A 166 -1.46 -3.66 -18.73
CA PRO A 166 -0.81 -3.64 -20.04
C PRO A 166 0.31 -2.60 -20.13
N LEU A 167 1.37 -2.93 -20.88
CA LEU A 167 2.57 -2.09 -20.98
C LEU A 167 2.30 -0.66 -21.47
N GLN A 168 1.37 -0.52 -22.42
CA GLN A 168 0.96 0.79 -22.98
C GLN A 168 0.35 1.68 -21.89
N VAL A 169 -0.62 1.15 -21.14
CA VAL A 169 -1.27 1.83 -20.01
C VAL A 169 -0.25 2.27 -18.96
N ARG A 170 0.72 1.39 -18.65
CA ARG A 170 1.79 1.72 -17.70
C ARG A 170 2.66 2.89 -18.18
N ARG A 171 3.02 2.91 -19.47
CA ARG A 171 3.81 4.00 -20.06
C ARG A 171 3.06 5.32 -19.97
N ASP A 172 1.79 5.33 -20.33
CA ASP A 172 0.98 6.55 -20.36
C ASP A 172 0.77 7.10 -18.94
N ARG A 173 0.59 6.21 -17.95
CA ARG A 173 0.58 6.58 -16.53
C ARG A 173 1.89 7.20 -16.07
N MET A 174 3.03 6.61 -16.44
CA MET A 174 4.35 7.16 -16.09
C MET A 174 4.51 8.58 -16.65
N LEU A 175 4.14 8.81 -17.91
CA LEU A 175 4.18 10.13 -18.54
C LEU A 175 3.26 11.12 -17.83
N LYS A 176 2.03 10.71 -17.48
CA LYS A 176 1.09 11.53 -16.70
C LYS A 176 1.67 11.92 -15.34
N SER A 177 2.26 10.97 -14.62
CA SER A 177 2.89 11.20 -13.31
C SER A 177 4.05 12.19 -13.41
N ILE A 178 4.92 12.05 -14.42
CA ILE A 178 6.01 12.99 -14.71
C ILE A 178 5.45 14.39 -14.99
N LYS A 179 4.46 14.50 -15.89
CA LYS A 179 3.81 15.78 -16.22
C LYS A 179 3.23 16.46 -14.98
N GLN A 180 2.52 15.71 -14.15
CA GLN A 180 1.95 16.23 -12.90
C GLN A 180 3.03 16.66 -11.91
N PHE A 181 4.17 15.98 -11.85
CA PHE A 181 5.29 16.38 -11.01
C PHE A 181 5.87 17.73 -11.43
N PHE A 182 6.03 17.98 -12.74
CA PHE A 182 6.43 19.28 -13.26
C PHE A 182 5.39 20.36 -12.99
N GLN A 183 4.10 20.07 -13.20
CA GLN A 183 3.01 21.02 -12.92
C GLN A 183 2.93 21.44 -11.44
N ARG A 184 3.45 20.62 -10.53
CA ARG A 184 3.51 20.92 -9.09
C ARG A 184 4.81 21.60 -8.67
N GLY A 185 5.66 22.02 -9.62
CA GLY A 185 6.94 22.67 -9.32
C GLY A 185 7.92 21.72 -8.63
N PHE A 186 8.06 20.49 -9.14
CA PHE A 186 8.97 19.46 -8.61
C PHE A 186 8.65 18.99 -7.17
N ARG A 187 7.42 19.23 -6.70
CA ARG A 187 6.94 18.72 -5.41
C ARG A 187 6.37 17.31 -5.56
N ARG A 188 6.70 16.42 -4.61
CA ARG A 188 6.14 15.07 -4.52
C ARG A 188 4.66 15.12 -4.14
N ILE A 189 3.91 14.04 -4.44
CA ILE A 189 2.51 13.91 -3.98
C ILE A 189 2.54 13.76 -2.46
#